data_AF-A0A4D7B557-F1
#
_entry.id   AF-A0A4D7B557-F1
#
_cell.length_a   1.000
_cell.length_b   1.000
_cell.length_c   1.000
_cell.angle_alpha   90.00
_cell.angle_beta   90.00
_cell.angle_gamma   90.00
#
_symmetry.space_group_name_H-M   'P 1'
#
loop_
_entity.id
_entity.type
_entity.pdbx_description
1 polymer ?
#
loop_
_entity_poly.entity_id
_entity_poly.type
_entity_poly.pdbx_seq_one_letter_code
_entity_poly.pdbx_strand_id
1 'polypeptide(L)'
;MALEIHSLVYFVRTLQCRSMKQAAADLGVRTSTVSRALSVLEYELATRLIVRRPDGIVASFEGEQLQRTAILILNWTAGLPAIVGGETRAATPDDGVPIGLATLAMLLAAPVSLRTLSHFALAAEERSISGAARRLAITQPTLGRRIGDLERFLGVALFDRGRAGSSPTAAALRLHASVAEIEALASAIMRRADIGFLHQVRDIRLGSVMPAGVDSSLAVLLARIIEDYTKRDRNRFVSVSTGPAQLLMEQLLAGALDAAIVDIPEVPEQFMRLEIARRPLHVMAPAAAYRDGDAAADLIERLPLALPMTGTGLRRAIDQLLGAGLHAPRRTIECGSIPVLMRLVINGTCCTIIPEGSLPHTDPRVRALPLPGAGLITSLIWTPAKQASAQVQLIRELVQERPFA
;
A
#
# COMPACT_ATOMS: atom_id res chain seq x y z
N MET A 1 -7.33 -5.63 -22.30
CA MET A 1 -8.07 -4.78 -21.35
C MET A 1 -8.48 -3.51 -22.08
N ALA A 2 -9.65 -2.92 -21.84
CA ALA A 2 -10.09 -1.72 -22.56
C ALA A 2 -10.44 -0.63 -21.56
N LEU A 3 -9.51 0.32 -21.41
CA LEU A 3 -9.78 1.52 -20.63
C LEU A 3 -10.87 2.34 -21.33
N GLU A 4 -12.05 2.35 -20.73
CA GLU A 4 -13.22 3.06 -21.23
C GLU A 4 -13.16 4.55 -20.87
N ILE A 5 -13.51 5.42 -21.81
CA ILE A 5 -13.53 6.88 -21.60
C ILE A 5 -14.51 7.26 -20.49
N HIS A 6 -15.65 6.57 -20.41
CA HIS A 6 -16.66 6.83 -19.37
C HIS A 6 -16.12 6.59 -17.96
N SER A 7 -15.28 5.55 -17.78
CA SER A 7 -14.64 5.28 -16.49
C SER A 7 -13.74 6.42 -16.05
N LEU A 8 -13.00 7.03 -17.00
CA LEU A 8 -12.17 8.21 -16.72
C LEU A 8 -13.02 9.45 -16.40
N VAL A 9 -14.15 9.65 -17.09
CA VAL A 9 -15.09 10.74 -16.78
C VAL A 9 -15.63 10.61 -15.35
N TYR A 10 -16.12 9.42 -14.98
CA TYR A 10 -16.63 9.15 -13.64
C TYR A 10 -15.56 9.37 -12.58
N PHE A 11 -14.32 8.93 -12.85
CA PHE A 11 -13.18 9.10 -11.97
C PHE A 11 -12.84 10.58 -11.75
N VAL A 12 -12.62 11.34 -12.81
CA VAL A 12 -12.29 12.77 -12.74
C VAL A 12 -13.40 13.55 -12.03
N ARG A 13 -14.67 13.31 -12.36
CA ARG A 13 -15.77 14.03 -11.70
C ARG A 13 -15.90 13.69 -10.23
N THR A 14 -15.74 12.41 -9.87
CA THR A 14 -15.79 11.96 -8.47
C THR A 14 -14.73 12.68 -7.63
N LEU A 15 -13.54 12.88 -8.16
CA LEU A 15 -12.48 13.64 -7.49
C LEU A 15 -12.79 15.13 -7.39
N GLN A 16 -13.29 15.75 -8.47
CA GLN A 16 -13.64 17.17 -8.48
C GLN A 16 -14.68 17.55 -7.41
N CYS A 17 -15.71 16.71 -7.21
CA CYS A 17 -16.79 16.97 -6.23
C CYS A 17 -16.62 16.21 -4.91
N ARG A 18 -15.57 15.40 -4.77
CA ARG A 18 -15.26 14.59 -3.58
C ARG A 18 -16.41 13.66 -3.15
N SER A 19 -17.29 13.28 -4.08
CA SER A 19 -18.52 12.52 -3.79
C SER A 19 -19.02 11.74 -5.00
N MET A 20 -19.13 10.41 -4.89
CA MET A 20 -19.76 9.59 -5.94
C MET A 20 -21.23 9.97 -6.16
N LYS A 21 -21.94 10.38 -5.09
CA LYS A 21 -23.34 10.76 -5.16
C LYS A 21 -23.50 12.04 -5.98
N GLN A 22 -22.65 13.04 -5.71
CA GLN A 22 -22.68 14.30 -6.46
C GLN A 22 -22.23 14.10 -7.90
N ALA A 23 -21.14 13.35 -8.15
CA ALA A 23 -20.70 13.04 -9.49
C ALA A 23 -21.79 12.35 -10.33
N ALA A 24 -22.52 11.40 -9.72
CA ALA A 24 -23.64 10.74 -10.39
C ALA A 24 -24.78 11.71 -10.74
N ALA A 25 -25.12 12.63 -9.83
CA ALA A 25 -26.13 13.66 -10.07
C ALA A 25 -25.71 14.61 -11.20
N ASP A 26 -24.47 15.10 -11.17
CA ASP A 26 -23.95 16.02 -12.18
C ASP A 26 -23.91 15.41 -13.58
N LEU A 27 -23.65 14.10 -13.66
CA LEU A 27 -23.52 13.35 -14.92
C LEU A 27 -24.82 12.68 -15.36
N GLY A 28 -25.92 12.86 -14.61
CA GLY A 28 -27.23 12.30 -14.97
C GLY A 28 -27.31 10.77 -14.90
N VAL A 29 -26.52 10.12 -14.05
CA VAL A 29 -26.46 8.65 -13.91
C VAL A 29 -26.77 8.19 -12.47
N ARG A 30 -26.97 6.89 -12.28
CA ARG A 30 -27.10 6.31 -10.93
C ARG A 30 -25.75 6.26 -10.22
N THR A 31 -25.73 6.46 -8.91
CA THR A 31 -24.51 6.33 -8.09
C THR A 31 -23.88 4.93 -8.16
N SER A 32 -24.70 3.88 -8.33
CA SER A 32 -24.21 2.52 -8.54
C SER A 32 -23.47 2.34 -9.86
N THR A 33 -23.80 3.12 -10.90
CA THR A 33 -23.07 3.13 -12.18
C THR A 33 -21.67 3.69 -11.99
N VAL A 34 -21.56 4.85 -11.32
CA VAL A 34 -20.26 5.47 -10.97
C VAL A 34 -19.43 4.51 -10.13
N SER A 35 -20.01 3.99 -9.04
CA SER A 35 -19.30 3.06 -8.15
C SER A 35 -18.79 1.82 -8.89
N ARG A 36 -19.63 1.20 -9.74
CA ARG A 36 -19.25 0.01 -10.51
C ARG A 36 -18.11 0.32 -11.49
N ALA A 37 -18.20 1.44 -12.21
CA ALA A 37 -17.17 1.82 -13.17
C ALA A 37 -15.82 2.08 -12.48
N LEU A 38 -15.83 2.72 -11.31
CA LEU A 38 -14.62 2.92 -10.52
C LEU A 38 -14.05 1.61 -9.98
N SER A 39 -14.90 0.70 -9.49
CA SER A 39 -14.42 -0.62 -9.04
C SER A 39 -13.84 -1.45 -10.18
N VAL A 40 -14.42 -1.40 -11.37
CA VAL A 40 -13.85 -2.05 -12.57
C VAL A 40 -12.52 -1.41 -12.93
N LEU A 41 -12.43 -0.08 -12.91
CA LEU A 41 -11.19 0.65 -13.20
C LEU A 41 -10.08 0.32 -12.20
N GLU A 42 -10.39 0.29 -10.90
CA GLU A 42 -9.46 -0.13 -9.84
C GLU A 42 -9.04 -1.61 -9.99
N TYR A 43 -9.97 -2.48 -10.38
CA TYR A 43 -9.68 -3.90 -10.63
C TYR A 43 -8.77 -4.10 -11.86
N GLU A 44 -9.09 -3.44 -12.97
CA GLU A 44 -8.30 -3.49 -14.21
C GLU A 44 -6.88 -2.95 -13.99
N LEU A 45 -6.74 -1.90 -13.19
CA LEU A 45 -5.44 -1.30 -12.88
C LEU A 45 -4.75 -1.93 -11.67
N ALA A 46 -5.36 -2.94 -11.05
CA ALA A 46 -4.90 -3.61 -9.84
C ALA A 46 -4.47 -2.65 -8.70
N THR A 47 -5.13 -1.49 -8.59
CA THR A 47 -4.78 -0.45 -7.61
C THR A 47 -5.99 0.31 -7.10
N ARG A 48 -5.91 0.79 -5.86
CA ARG A 48 -6.88 1.74 -5.29
C ARG A 48 -6.61 3.12 -5.87
N LEU A 49 -7.62 3.72 -6.49
CA LEU A 49 -7.57 5.07 -7.05
C LEU A 49 -8.23 6.11 -6.15
N ILE A 50 -9.15 5.66 -5.30
CA ILE A 50 -9.93 6.54 -4.41
C ILE A 50 -9.89 6.06 -2.96
N VAL A 51 -9.85 7.03 -2.04
CA VAL A 51 -9.87 6.80 -0.59
C VAL A 51 -11.01 7.60 0.01
N ARG A 52 -11.71 6.99 0.98
CA ARG A 52 -12.74 7.67 1.78
C ARG A 52 -12.09 8.28 3.01
N ARG A 53 -12.32 9.57 3.23
CA ARG A 53 -11.91 10.33 4.41
C ARG A 53 -13.14 11.01 5.04
N PRO A 54 -13.04 11.52 6.28
CA PRO A 54 -14.14 12.26 6.92
C PRO A 54 -14.63 13.46 6.10
N ASP A 55 -13.76 14.06 5.29
CA ASP A 55 -14.02 15.19 4.40
C ASP A 55 -14.39 14.80 2.96
N GLY A 56 -14.71 13.51 2.73
CA GLY A 56 -15.23 12.99 1.46
C GLY A 56 -14.28 12.05 0.74
N ILE A 57 -14.48 11.90 -0.57
CA ILE A 57 -13.63 11.08 -1.42
C ILE A 57 -12.44 11.91 -1.89
N VAL A 58 -11.26 11.34 -1.78
CA VAL A 58 -10.03 11.92 -2.31
C VAL A 58 -9.33 10.89 -3.20
N ALA A 59 -8.43 11.38 -4.05
CA ALA A 59 -7.56 10.52 -4.82
C ALA A 59 -6.58 9.81 -3.88
N SER A 60 -6.26 8.54 -4.16
CA SER A 60 -4.99 7.97 -3.72
C SER A 60 -3.86 8.59 -4.55
N PHE A 61 -2.58 8.29 -4.24
CA PHE A 61 -1.49 8.73 -5.12
C PHE A 61 -1.64 8.21 -6.55
N GLU A 62 -1.99 6.93 -6.74
CA GLU A 62 -2.25 6.40 -8.09
C GLU A 62 -3.46 7.07 -8.73
N GLY A 63 -4.43 7.46 -7.90
CA GLY A 63 -5.52 8.31 -8.32
C GLY A 63 -5.04 9.67 -8.84
N GLU A 64 -4.15 10.37 -8.14
CA GLU A 64 -3.62 11.67 -8.57
C GLU A 64 -2.81 11.56 -9.87
N GLN A 65 -1.97 10.52 -9.97
CA GLN A 65 -1.19 10.26 -11.19
C GLN A 65 -2.10 9.90 -12.37
N LEU A 66 -3.09 9.04 -12.14
CA LEU A 66 -4.09 8.71 -13.14
C LEU A 66 -4.92 9.95 -13.51
N GLN A 67 -5.25 10.82 -12.55
CA GLN A 67 -6.08 12.00 -12.79
C GLN A 67 -5.43 12.93 -13.81
N ARG A 68 -4.11 13.18 -13.70
CA ARG A 68 -3.38 14.00 -14.68
C ARG A 68 -3.47 13.40 -16.08
N THR A 69 -3.16 12.11 -16.21
CA THR A 69 -3.22 11.43 -17.52
C THR A 69 -4.65 11.29 -18.05
N ALA A 70 -5.63 11.06 -17.18
CA ALA A 70 -7.04 11.01 -17.52
C ALA A 70 -7.52 12.35 -18.06
N ILE A 71 -7.14 13.46 -17.44
CA ILE A 71 -7.45 14.82 -17.93
C ILE A 71 -6.88 15.02 -19.33
N LEU A 72 -5.63 14.62 -19.57
CA LEU A 72 -5.03 14.71 -20.91
C LEU A 72 -5.79 13.88 -21.96
N ILE A 73 -6.15 12.64 -21.63
CA ILE A 73 -6.93 11.76 -22.52
C ILE A 73 -8.32 12.36 -22.79
N LEU A 74 -9.01 12.85 -21.76
CA LEU A 74 -10.35 13.43 -21.89
C LEU A 74 -10.33 14.73 -22.70
N ASN A 75 -9.35 15.62 -22.46
CA ASN A 75 -9.19 16.85 -23.23
C ASN A 75 -8.87 16.57 -24.69
N TRP A 76 -7.97 15.63 -24.98
CA TRP A 76 -7.70 15.21 -26.35
C TRP A 76 -8.94 14.62 -27.01
N THR A 77 -9.69 13.78 -26.28
CA THR A 77 -10.92 13.15 -26.79
C THR A 77 -11.98 14.21 -27.13
N ALA A 78 -12.11 15.25 -26.28
CA ALA A 78 -13.00 16.37 -26.52
C ALA A 78 -12.58 17.22 -27.73
N GLY A 79 -11.28 17.26 -28.05
CA GLY A 79 -10.71 17.96 -29.19
C GLY A 79 -10.78 17.21 -30.52
N LEU A 80 -11.28 15.96 -30.54
CA LEU A 80 -11.33 15.16 -31.77
C LEU A 80 -12.02 15.85 -32.96
N PRO A 81 -13.17 16.56 -32.80
CA PRO A 81 -13.80 17.29 -33.91
C PRO A 81 -12.88 18.35 -34.55
N ALA A 82 -12.11 19.07 -33.74
CA ALA A 82 -11.16 20.09 -34.23
C ALA A 82 -9.98 19.45 -34.99
N ILE A 83 -9.46 18.34 -34.46
CA ILE A 83 -8.37 17.57 -35.10
C ILE A 83 -8.79 17.10 -36.50
N VAL A 84 -9.99 16.53 -36.63
CA VAL A 84 -10.49 16.09 -37.94
C VAL A 84 -10.89 17.25 -38.84
N GLY A 85 -11.32 18.40 -38.28
CA GLY A 85 -11.58 19.64 -39.01
C GLY A 85 -10.33 20.31 -39.59
N GLY A 86 -9.13 19.94 -39.10
CA GLY A 86 -7.87 20.55 -39.54
C GLY A 86 -7.55 21.88 -38.86
N GLU A 87 -8.22 22.18 -37.74
CA GLU A 87 -7.92 23.34 -36.92
C GLU A 87 -6.57 23.13 -36.21
N THR A 88 -5.71 24.15 -36.21
CA THR A 88 -4.45 24.10 -35.46
C THR A 88 -4.77 24.08 -33.98
N ARG A 89 -4.40 23.00 -33.29
CA ARG A 89 -4.65 22.78 -31.86
C ARG A 89 -4.20 24.02 -31.07
N ALA A 90 -5.13 24.76 -30.46
CA ALA A 90 -4.78 25.64 -29.35
C ALA A 90 -4.11 24.79 -28.28
N ALA A 91 -3.03 25.30 -27.67
CA ALA A 91 -2.20 24.61 -26.70
C ALA A 91 -3.02 23.65 -25.81
N THR A 92 -2.51 22.43 -25.61
CA THR A 92 -3.03 21.49 -24.61
C THR A 92 -3.47 22.27 -23.37
N PRO A 93 -4.72 22.12 -22.90
CA PRO A 93 -5.14 22.77 -21.67
C PRO A 93 -4.10 22.48 -20.60
N ASP A 94 -3.59 23.54 -19.98
CA ASP A 94 -2.60 23.50 -18.92
C ASP A 94 -2.96 22.39 -17.92
N ASP A 95 -1.97 21.62 -17.46
CA ASP A 95 -2.12 20.40 -16.64
C ASP A 95 -2.89 20.65 -15.32
N GLY A 96 -3.19 21.91 -15.00
CA GLY A 96 -3.95 22.37 -13.84
C GLY A 96 -5.38 22.82 -14.08
N VAL A 97 -5.90 22.92 -15.31
CA VAL A 97 -7.28 23.39 -15.56
C VAL A 97 -8.28 22.22 -15.41
N PRO A 98 -9.24 22.27 -14.47
CA PRO A 98 -10.25 21.24 -14.33
C PRO A 98 -11.12 21.16 -15.59
N ILE A 99 -11.31 19.95 -16.13
CA ILE A 99 -12.27 19.73 -17.22
C ILE A 99 -13.68 20.10 -16.72
N GLY A 100 -14.34 20.99 -17.47
CA GLY A 100 -15.68 21.46 -17.15
C GLY A 100 -16.74 20.36 -17.26
N LEU A 101 -17.81 20.49 -16.47
CA LEU A 101 -18.90 19.51 -16.43
C LEU A 101 -19.55 19.28 -17.80
N ALA A 102 -19.73 20.33 -18.61
CA ALA A 102 -20.30 20.22 -19.95
C ALA A 102 -19.46 19.30 -20.87
N THR A 103 -18.13 19.43 -20.82
CA THR A 103 -17.21 18.57 -21.58
C THR A 103 -17.27 17.12 -21.08
N LEU A 104 -17.30 16.91 -19.76
CA LEU A 104 -17.43 15.57 -19.18
C LEU A 104 -18.75 14.89 -19.59
N ALA A 105 -19.87 15.64 -19.57
CA ALA A 105 -21.17 15.14 -19.99
C ALA A 105 -21.20 14.80 -21.50
N MET A 106 -20.60 15.64 -22.34
CA MET A 106 -20.44 15.34 -23.78
C MET A 106 -19.67 14.03 -24.01
N LEU A 107 -18.57 13.82 -23.28
CA LEU A 107 -17.74 12.61 -23.41
C LEU A 107 -18.43 11.34 -22.91
N LEU A 108 -19.39 11.43 -21.98
CA LEU A 108 -20.24 10.29 -21.60
C LEU A 108 -21.19 9.86 -22.72
N ALA A 109 -21.62 10.78 -23.57
CA ALA A 109 -22.44 10.47 -24.73
C ALA A 109 -21.61 9.98 -25.93
N ALA A 110 -20.28 10.12 -25.89
CA ALA A 110 -19.40 9.74 -26.97
C ALA A 110 -19.21 8.21 -27.04
N PRO A 111 -19.38 7.57 -28.21
CA PRO A 111 -19.11 6.14 -28.42
C PRO A 111 -17.60 5.84 -28.59
N VAL A 112 -16.76 6.54 -27.83
CA VAL A 112 -15.30 6.49 -27.98
C VAL A 112 -14.69 5.69 -26.84
N SER A 113 -13.85 4.72 -27.19
CA SER A 113 -12.98 3.98 -26.27
C SER A 113 -11.56 3.99 -26.83
N LEU A 114 -10.55 3.80 -25.99
CA LEU A 114 -9.18 3.66 -26.46
C LEU A 114 -9.03 2.49 -27.43
N ARG A 115 -9.77 1.40 -27.20
CA ARG A 115 -9.86 0.28 -28.14
C ARG A 115 -10.41 0.69 -29.50
N THR A 116 -11.45 1.52 -29.53
CA THR A 116 -12.03 2.04 -30.79
C THR A 116 -10.99 2.84 -31.58
N LEU A 117 -10.21 3.67 -30.89
CA LEU A 117 -9.14 4.48 -31.50
C LEU A 117 -8.00 3.63 -32.05
N SER A 118 -7.53 2.62 -31.30
CA SER A 118 -6.51 1.68 -31.79
C SER A 118 -6.98 0.85 -32.98
N HIS A 119 -8.24 0.40 -32.95
CA HIS A 119 -8.84 -0.32 -34.07
C HIS A 119 -8.95 0.57 -35.32
N PHE A 120 -9.31 1.85 -35.15
CA PHE A 120 -9.30 2.83 -36.22
C PHE A 120 -7.88 3.06 -36.76
N ALA A 121 -6.88 3.25 -35.88
CA ALA A 121 -5.50 3.51 -36.28
C ALA A 121 -4.95 2.38 -37.14
N LEU A 122 -5.19 1.13 -36.73
CA LEU A 122 -4.81 -0.04 -37.53
C LEU A 122 -5.52 -0.08 -38.90
N ALA A 123 -6.80 0.30 -38.98
CA ALA A 123 -7.51 0.39 -40.25
C ALA A 123 -6.95 1.49 -41.18
N ALA A 124 -6.46 2.59 -40.61
CA ALA A 124 -5.80 3.65 -41.36
C ALA A 124 -4.42 3.19 -41.87
N GLU A 125 -3.65 2.46 -41.06
CA GLU A 125 -2.35 1.88 -41.43
C GLU A 125 -2.48 0.83 -42.54
N GLU A 126 -3.41 -0.12 -42.39
CA GLU A 126 -3.71 -1.15 -43.39
C GLU A 126 -4.37 -0.55 -44.65
N ARG A 127 -4.78 0.73 -44.59
CA ARG A 127 -5.59 1.42 -45.61
C ARG A 127 -6.78 0.57 -46.04
N SER A 128 -7.36 -0.19 -45.10
CA SER A 128 -8.40 -1.18 -45.36
C SER A 128 -9.06 -1.63 -44.06
N ILE A 129 -10.38 -1.41 -43.96
CA ILE A 129 -11.19 -1.93 -42.84
C ILE A 129 -11.18 -3.46 -42.85
N SER A 130 -11.29 -4.08 -44.02
CA SER A 130 -11.25 -5.55 -44.15
C SER A 130 -9.86 -6.12 -43.79
N GLY A 131 -8.79 -5.41 -44.16
CA GLY A 131 -7.41 -5.75 -43.79
C GLY A 131 -7.21 -5.74 -42.27
N ALA A 132 -7.56 -4.64 -41.62
CA ALA A 132 -7.45 -4.50 -40.17
C ALA A 132 -8.34 -5.48 -39.40
N ALA A 133 -9.57 -5.75 -39.87
CA ALA A 133 -10.44 -6.74 -39.24
C ALA A 133 -9.81 -8.14 -39.21
N ARG A 134 -9.17 -8.58 -40.31
CA ARG A 134 -8.42 -9.84 -40.37
C ARG A 134 -7.26 -9.85 -39.37
N ARG A 135 -6.48 -8.76 -39.30
CA ARG A 135 -5.34 -8.64 -38.40
C ARG A 135 -5.73 -8.62 -36.92
N LEU A 136 -6.89 -8.05 -36.60
CA LEU A 136 -7.48 -8.03 -35.25
C LEU A 136 -8.23 -9.33 -34.88
N ALA A 137 -8.34 -10.28 -35.81
CA ALA A 137 -9.16 -11.49 -35.66
C ALA A 137 -10.62 -11.20 -35.27
N ILE A 138 -11.21 -10.14 -35.85
CA ILE A 138 -12.63 -9.80 -35.69
C ILE A 138 -13.34 -9.74 -37.04
N THR A 139 -14.67 -9.76 -37.03
CA THR A 139 -15.43 -9.64 -38.28
C THR A 139 -15.37 -8.21 -38.82
N GLN A 140 -15.34 -8.07 -40.15
CA GLN A 140 -15.38 -6.77 -40.82
C GLN A 140 -16.65 -5.95 -40.48
N PRO A 141 -17.86 -6.54 -40.37
CA PRO A 141 -19.03 -5.82 -39.87
C PRO A 141 -18.87 -5.25 -38.46
N THR A 142 -18.17 -5.96 -37.56
CA THR A 142 -17.88 -5.47 -36.20
C THR A 142 -16.99 -4.23 -36.23
N LEU A 143 -15.90 -4.26 -37.01
CA LEU A 143 -14.99 -3.12 -37.13
C LEU A 143 -15.64 -1.94 -37.86
N GLY A 144 -16.37 -2.22 -38.94
CA GLY A 144 -17.10 -1.20 -39.70
C GLY A 144 -18.15 -0.47 -38.87
N ARG A 145 -18.87 -1.17 -37.98
CA ARG A 145 -19.80 -0.53 -37.04
C ARG A 145 -19.08 0.43 -36.10
N ARG A 146 -17.97 0.01 -35.49
CA ARG A 146 -17.18 0.85 -34.58
C ARG A 146 -16.64 2.11 -35.25
N ILE A 147 -16.11 1.98 -36.47
CA ILE A 147 -15.66 3.13 -37.25
C ILE A 147 -16.86 4.03 -37.62
N GLY A 148 -18.00 3.46 -38.01
CA GLY A 148 -19.19 4.23 -38.33
C GLY A 148 -19.77 5.01 -37.14
N ASP A 149 -19.71 4.46 -35.93
CA ASP A 149 -20.10 5.18 -34.71
C ASP A 149 -19.13 6.32 -34.39
N LEU A 150 -17.83 6.12 -34.64
CA LEU A 150 -16.82 7.17 -34.54
C LEU A 150 -17.04 8.28 -35.59
N GLU A 151 -17.30 7.93 -36.85
CA GLU A 151 -17.62 8.89 -37.93
C GLU A 151 -18.87 9.72 -37.57
N ARG A 152 -19.91 9.09 -37.02
CA ARG A 152 -21.12 9.79 -36.58
C ARG A 152 -20.84 10.77 -35.45
N PHE A 153 -20.00 10.39 -34.49
CA PHE A 153 -19.58 11.26 -33.40
C PHE A 153 -18.77 12.46 -33.90
N LEU A 154 -17.90 12.25 -34.90
CA LEU A 154 -17.03 13.29 -35.46
C LEU A 154 -17.72 14.15 -36.52
N GLY A 155 -18.86 13.71 -37.06
CA GLY A 155 -19.58 14.40 -38.13
C GLY A 155 -18.88 14.35 -39.49
N VAL A 156 -17.84 13.52 -39.65
CA VAL A 156 -17.03 13.41 -40.87
C VAL A 156 -16.74 11.95 -41.22
N ALA A 157 -16.65 11.65 -42.52
CA ALA A 157 -16.22 10.34 -43.00
C ALA A 157 -14.71 10.17 -42.80
N LEU A 158 -14.32 9.06 -42.20
CA LEU A 158 -12.93 8.67 -41.98
C LEU A 158 -12.46 7.72 -43.11
N PHE A 159 -13.37 6.98 -43.73
CA PHE A 159 -13.04 6.13 -44.88
C PHE A 159 -13.98 6.40 -46.06
N ASP A 160 -13.39 6.54 -47.24
CA ASP A 160 -14.13 6.54 -48.49
C ASP A 160 -14.57 5.11 -48.84
N ARG A 161 -15.80 4.96 -49.33
CA ARG A 161 -16.33 3.68 -49.80
C ARG A 161 -16.20 3.62 -51.32
N GLY A 162 -15.23 2.84 -51.82
CA GLY A 162 -14.98 2.67 -53.26
C GLY A 162 -15.12 1.22 -53.75
N ARG A 163 -15.14 1.02 -55.07
CA ARG A 163 -15.19 -0.31 -55.72
C ARG A 163 -13.98 -1.20 -55.40
N ALA A 164 -12.85 -0.61 -55.01
CA ALA A 164 -11.61 -1.31 -54.65
C ALA A 164 -11.45 -1.57 -53.14
N GLY A 165 -12.43 -1.18 -52.31
CA GLY A 165 -12.37 -1.27 -50.86
C GLY A 165 -12.51 0.09 -50.18
N SER A 166 -12.06 0.17 -48.92
CA SER A 166 -12.10 1.38 -48.10
C SER A 166 -10.73 2.07 -48.08
N SER A 167 -10.65 3.38 -48.33
CA SER A 167 -9.41 4.16 -48.20
C SER A 167 -9.55 5.27 -47.16
N PRO A 168 -8.51 5.58 -46.36
CA PRO A 168 -8.60 6.64 -45.36
C PRO A 168 -8.72 8.03 -46.01
N THR A 169 -9.61 8.87 -45.49
CA THR A 169 -9.77 10.27 -45.90
C THR A 169 -8.67 11.15 -45.31
N ALA A 170 -8.57 12.41 -45.74
CA ALA A 170 -7.66 13.38 -45.12
C ALA A 170 -7.95 13.58 -43.61
N ALA A 171 -9.22 13.49 -43.20
CA ALA A 171 -9.62 13.54 -41.80
C ALA A 171 -9.10 12.33 -41.02
N ALA A 172 -9.15 11.13 -41.61
CA ALA A 172 -8.56 9.94 -40.99
C ALA A 172 -7.05 10.02 -40.86
N LEU A 173 -6.33 10.58 -41.85
CA LEU A 173 -4.89 10.74 -41.75
C LEU A 173 -4.49 11.73 -40.64
N ARG A 174 -5.23 12.82 -40.46
CA ARG A 174 -5.04 13.76 -39.33
C ARG A 174 -5.29 13.08 -37.98
N LEU A 175 -6.40 12.33 -37.89
CA LEU A 175 -6.73 11.59 -36.68
C LEU A 175 -5.64 10.55 -36.37
N HIS A 176 -5.24 9.75 -37.35
CA HIS A 176 -4.19 8.72 -37.20
C HIS A 176 -2.88 9.31 -36.66
N ALA A 177 -2.43 10.45 -37.22
CA ALA A 177 -1.23 11.13 -36.74
C ALA A 177 -1.32 11.55 -35.26
N SER A 178 -2.52 11.88 -34.78
CA SER A 178 -2.75 12.28 -33.38
C SER A 178 -2.99 11.11 -32.41
N VAL A 179 -3.39 9.94 -32.91
CA VAL A 179 -3.75 8.77 -32.07
C VAL A 179 -2.53 8.21 -31.34
N ALA A 180 -1.34 8.26 -31.96
CA ALA A 180 -0.10 7.76 -31.36
C ALA A 180 0.22 8.42 -30.00
N GLU A 181 -0.07 9.71 -29.84
CA GLU A 181 0.12 10.44 -28.57
C GLU A 181 -0.73 9.83 -27.44
N ILE A 182 -1.99 9.51 -27.74
CA ILE A 182 -2.92 8.95 -26.76
C ILE A 182 -2.67 7.48 -26.51
N GLU A 183 -2.30 6.71 -27.52
CA GLU A 183 -1.87 5.33 -27.30
C GLU A 183 -0.64 5.26 -26.40
N ALA A 184 0.29 6.22 -26.52
CA ALA A 184 1.44 6.32 -25.63
C ALA A 184 1.03 6.63 -24.18
N LEU A 185 0.09 7.56 -23.97
CA LEU A 185 -0.45 7.90 -22.64
C LEU A 185 -1.26 6.74 -22.04
N ALA A 186 -2.13 6.10 -22.82
CA ALA A 186 -2.89 4.93 -22.41
C ALA A 186 -1.97 3.75 -22.07
N SER A 187 -0.94 3.51 -22.89
CA SER A 187 0.07 2.50 -22.61
C SER A 187 0.90 2.85 -21.38
N ALA A 188 1.12 4.12 -21.06
CA ALA A 188 1.76 4.51 -19.81
C ALA A 188 0.90 4.19 -18.59
N ILE A 189 -0.43 4.36 -18.67
CA ILE A 189 -1.37 3.92 -17.63
C ILE A 189 -1.31 2.39 -17.47
N MET A 190 -1.37 1.64 -18.59
CA MET A 190 -1.37 0.18 -18.56
C MET A 190 -0.02 -0.40 -18.11
N ARG A 191 1.11 0.15 -18.57
CA ARG A 191 2.44 -0.23 -18.06
C ARG A 191 2.58 0.05 -16.58
N ARG A 192 1.99 1.13 -16.06
CA ARG A 192 1.93 1.38 -14.60
C ARG A 192 1.05 0.37 -13.87
N ALA A 193 0.03 -0.21 -14.51
CA ALA A 193 -0.77 -1.30 -13.95
C ALA A 193 -0.03 -2.65 -13.98
N ASP A 194 0.72 -2.96 -15.04
CA ASP A 194 1.59 -4.15 -15.11
C ASP A 194 2.81 -4.04 -14.17
N ILE A 195 3.39 -2.84 -14.03
CA ILE A 195 4.37 -2.49 -12.99
C ILE A 195 3.68 -2.36 -11.61
N GLY A 196 2.35 -2.23 -11.59
CA GLY A 196 1.49 -2.22 -10.40
C GLY A 196 1.57 -3.52 -9.60
N PHE A 197 1.91 -4.63 -10.25
CA PHE A 197 2.25 -5.89 -9.60
C PHE A 197 3.53 -5.79 -8.74
N LEU A 198 4.44 -4.86 -9.07
CA LEU A 198 5.63 -4.51 -8.28
C LEU A 198 5.39 -3.29 -7.35
N HIS A 199 4.34 -2.50 -7.57
CA HIS A 199 3.94 -1.38 -6.71
C HIS A 199 2.95 -1.76 -5.59
N GLN A 200 2.78 -3.06 -5.33
CA GLN A 200 2.04 -3.57 -4.16
C GLN A 200 2.53 -3.02 -2.82
N VAL A 201 3.66 -2.30 -2.75
CA VAL A 201 4.20 -1.77 -1.51
C VAL A 201 3.99 -0.27 -1.40
N ARG A 202 2.79 0.16 -0.99
CA ARG A 202 2.56 1.56 -0.61
C ARG A 202 1.98 1.75 0.79
N ASP A 203 1.27 0.73 1.29
CA ASP A 203 0.83 0.70 2.68
C ASP A 203 1.44 -0.52 3.37
N ILE A 204 2.13 -0.31 4.49
CA ILE A 204 2.56 -1.39 5.39
C ILE A 204 1.70 -1.34 6.65
N ARG A 205 1.11 -2.48 7.01
CA ARG A 205 0.47 -2.69 8.32
C ARG A 205 1.31 -3.66 9.13
N LEU A 206 2.15 -3.11 10.00
CA LEU A 206 3.06 -3.88 10.84
C LEU A 206 2.51 -3.98 12.27
N GLY A 207 2.33 -5.21 12.74
CA GLY A 207 2.11 -5.49 14.16
C GLY A 207 3.45 -5.53 14.90
N SER A 208 3.47 -5.11 16.16
CA SER A 208 4.64 -5.35 17.01
C SER A 208 4.25 -5.54 18.47
N VAL A 209 4.97 -6.42 19.18
CA VAL A 209 4.89 -6.42 20.64
C VAL A 209 5.36 -5.08 21.21
N MET A 210 4.88 -4.73 22.40
CA MET A 210 5.16 -3.42 22.98
C MET A 210 6.67 -3.26 23.26
N PRO A 211 7.34 -2.22 22.73
CA PRO A 211 8.73 -1.92 23.07
C PRO A 211 8.89 -1.59 24.56
N ALA A 212 10.04 -1.94 25.14
CA ALA A 212 10.30 -1.72 26.57
C ALA A 212 10.53 -0.23 26.92
N GLY A 213 10.86 0.59 25.93
CA GLY A 213 11.11 2.02 26.07
C GLY A 213 11.63 2.62 24.77
N VAL A 214 11.80 3.94 24.75
CA VAL A 214 12.26 4.70 23.57
C VAL A 214 13.66 4.27 23.11
N ASP A 215 14.51 3.88 24.05
CA ASP A 215 15.89 3.43 23.78
C ASP A 215 16.00 1.93 23.49
N SER A 216 14.88 1.20 23.50
CA SER A 216 14.95 -0.25 23.29
C SER A 216 15.26 -0.60 21.84
N SER A 217 16.03 -1.68 21.60
CA SER A 217 16.37 -2.16 20.26
C SER A 217 15.14 -2.35 19.36
N LEU A 218 14.01 -2.79 19.93
CA LEU A 218 12.74 -2.92 19.19
C LEU A 218 12.18 -1.55 18.76
N ALA A 219 12.17 -0.55 19.65
CA ALA A 219 11.73 0.79 19.32
C ALA A 219 12.61 1.40 18.22
N VAL A 220 13.93 1.22 18.33
CA VAL A 220 14.90 1.67 17.32
C VAL A 220 14.66 0.98 15.97
N LEU A 221 14.41 -0.33 15.97
CA LEU A 221 14.08 -1.07 14.74
C LEU A 221 12.80 -0.54 14.09
N LEU A 222 11.72 -0.40 14.87
CA LEU A 222 10.44 0.08 14.36
C LEU A 222 10.56 1.51 13.80
N ALA A 223 11.25 2.40 14.52
CA ALA A 223 11.52 3.76 14.06
C ALA A 223 12.28 3.76 12.73
N ARG A 224 13.32 2.93 12.59
CA ARG A 224 14.09 2.80 11.34
C ARG A 224 13.26 2.26 10.19
N ILE A 225 12.44 1.23 10.42
CA ILE A 225 11.52 0.70 9.41
C ILE A 225 10.60 1.82 8.92
N ILE A 226 9.99 2.58 9.84
CA ILE A 226 9.12 3.71 9.49
C ILE A 226 9.90 4.79 8.74
N GLU A 227 11.06 5.20 9.23
CA GLU A 227 11.90 6.23 8.61
C GLU A 227 12.34 5.85 7.20
N ASP A 228 12.90 4.66 7.01
CA ASP A 228 13.39 4.22 5.71
C ASP A 228 12.24 4.04 4.72
N TYR A 229 11.09 3.57 5.21
CA TYR A 229 9.90 3.45 4.38
C TYR A 229 9.34 4.79 3.95
N THR A 230 9.27 5.77 4.86
CA THR A 230 8.76 7.12 4.59
C THR A 230 9.76 8.00 3.82
N LYS A 231 11.08 7.77 3.97
CA LYS A 231 12.13 8.45 3.19
C LYS A 231 12.14 8.02 1.73
N ARG A 232 11.80 6.75 1.44
CA ARG A 232 11.75 6.22 0.07
C ARG A 232 10.62 6.86 -0.76
N ASP A 233 9.52 7.30 -0.15
CA ASP A 233 8.44 8.07 -0.78
C ASP A 233 7.51 8.66 0.29
N ARG A 234 7.32 10.00 0.27
CA ARG A 234 6.52 10.76 1.25
C ARG A 234 5.02 10.42 1.23
N ASN A 235 4.54 9.72 0.21
CA ASN A 235 3.13 9.34 0.07
C ASN A 235 2.83 7.90 0.48
N ARG A 236 3.81 7.18 1.05
CA ARG A 236 3.61 5.83 1.60
C ARG A 236 3.01 5.88 2.99
N PHE A 237 2.02 5.03 3.27
CA PHE A 237 1.38 4.93 4.59
C PHE A 237 1.98 3.76 5.40
N VAL A 238 2.43 4.02 6.62
CA VAL A 238 2.79 2.95 7.56
C VAL A 238 1.87 3.06 8.76
N SER A 239 1.19 1.96 9.04
CA SER A 239 0.51 1.77 10.32
C SER A 239 1.31 0.77 11.13
N VAL A 240 1.78 1.20 12.30
CA VAL A 240 2.30 0.29 13.32
C VAL A 240 1.30 0.21 14.46
N SER A 241 0.81 -0.99 14.73
CA SER A 241 -0.05 -1.26 15.89
C SER A 241 0.68 -2.15 16.89
N THR A 242 0.59 -1.81 18.17
CA THR A 242 1.24 -2.58 19.24
C THR A 242 0.23 -3.38 20.06
N GLY A 243 0.63 -4.57 20.49
CA GLY A 243 -0.23 -5.43 21.31
C GLY A 243 0.41 -6.76 21.70
N PRO A 244 -0.28 -7.59 22.49
CA PRO A 244 0.17 -8.94 22.80
C PRO A 244 0.30 -9.81 21.55
N ALA A 245 1.26 -10.71 21.51
CA ALA A 245 1.52 -11.56 20.34
C ALA A 245 0.27 -12.33 19.86
N GLN A 246 -0.59 -12.78 20.78
CA GLN A 246 -1.84 -13.46 20.47
C GLN A 246 -2.79 -12.60 19.62
N LEU A 247 -3.00 -11.35 20.01
CA LEU A 247 -3.84 -10.40 19.28
C LEU A 247 -3.26 -10.11 17.89
N LEU A 248 -1.94 -9.97 17.80
CA LEU A 248 -1.26 -9.73 16.52
C LEU A 248 -1.42 -10.92 15.56
N MET A 249 -1.31 -12.14 16.07
CA MET A 249 -1.57 -13.36 15.29
C MET A 249 -3.02 -13.44 14.80
N GLU A 250 -4.00 -13.09 15.63
CA GLU A 250 -5.41 -13.00 15.23
C GLU A 250 -5.63 -11.96 14.13
N GLN A 251 -5.01 -10.79 14.25
CA GLN A 251 -5.07 -9.73 13.24
C GLN A 251 -4.39 -10.12 11.91
N LEU A 252 -3.31 -10.92 11.95
CA LEU A 252 -2.68 -11.47 10.76
C LEU A 252 -3.60 -12.45 10.03
N LEU A 253 -4.26 -13.35 10.77
CA LEU A 253 -5.22 -14.30 10.19
C LEU A 253 -6.44 -13.58 9.60
N ALA A 254 -6.90 -12.51 10.25
CA ALA A 254 -7.98 -11.66 9.76
C ALA A 254 -7.58 -10.76 8.57
N GLY A 255 -6.29 -10.75 8.17
CA GLY A 255 -5.79 -9.88 7.09
C GLY A 255 -5.74 -8.39 7.45
N ALA A 256 -5.85 -8.05 8.73
CA ALA A 256 -5.72 -6.68 9.22
C ALA A 256 -4.26 -6.20 9.23
N LEU A 257 -3.30 -7.13 9.36
CA LEU A 257 -1.86 -6.90 9.32
C LEU A 257 -1.21 -7.63 8.14
N ASP A 258 -0.08 -7.10 7.65
CA ASP A 258 0.75 -7.74 6.64
C ASP A 258 1.82 -8.65 7.26
N ALA A 259 2.45 -8.18 8.34
CA ALA A 259 3.40 -8.92 9.14
C ALA A 259 3.33 -8.45 10.61
N ALA A 260 3.88 -9.24 11.53
CA ALA A 260 4.01 -8.85 12.93
C ALA A 260 5.36 -9.25 13.51
N ILE A 261 5.93 -8.41 14.38
CA ILE A 261 7.08 -8.74 15.22
C ILE A 261 6.57 -9.24 16.56
N VAL A 262 6.90 -10.48 16.91
CA VAL A 262 6.45 -11.18 18.11
C VAL A 262 7.61 -11.76 18.90
N ASP A 263 7.41 -11.96 20.20
CA ASP A 263 8.41 -12.45 21.15
C ASP A 263 8.07 -13.84 21.73
N ILE A 264 7.36 -14.66 20.94
CA ILE A 264 6.94 -16.00 21.37
C ILE A 264 8.03 -17.05 21.09
N PRO A 265 8.26 -18.00 22.01
CA PRO A 265 9.30 -19.02 21.85
C PRO A 265 9.00 -20.00 20.71
N GLU A 266 7.71 -20.32 20.52
CA GLU A 266 7.23 -21.20 19.46
C GLU A 266 6.15 -20.49 18.66
N VAL A 267 6.47 -20.23 17.40
CA VAL A 267 5.50 -19.71 16.42
C VAL A 267 4.68 -20.88 15.87
N PRO A 268 3.33 -20.80 15.87
CA PRO A 268 2.47 -21.85 15.30
C PRO A 268 2.75 -22.11 13.81
N GLU A 269 2.62 -23.36 13.36
CA GLU A 269 2.96 -23.80 11.98
C GLU A 269 2.18 -23.09 10.87
N GLN A 270 0.99 -22.57 11.18
CA GLN A 270 0.17 -21.80 10.23
C GLN A 270 0.76 -20.44 9.85
N PHE A 271 1.86 -20.02 10.48
CA PHE A 271 2.58 -18.80 10.15
C PHE A 271 3.97 -19.11 9.58
N MET A 272 4.36 -18.30 8.61
CA MET A 272 5.75 -18.19 8.20
C MET A 272 6.51 -17.35 9.24
N ARG A 273 7.79 -17.67 9.46
CA ARG A 273 8.63 -16.98 10.45
C ARG A 273 10.03 -16.71 9.95
N LEU A 274 10.59 -15.62 10.45
CA LEU A 274 12.00 -15.26 10.38
C LEU A 274 12.44 -14.87 11.79
N GLU A 275 13.40 -15.60 12.38
CA GLU A 275 14.03 -15.18 13.65
C GLU A 275 14.88 -13.94 13.36
N ILE A 276 14.61 -12.83 14.06
CA ILE A 276 15.27 -11.54 13.83
C ILE A 276 16.25 -11.19 14.95
N ALA A 277 16.04 -11.75 16.14
CA ALA A 277 16.94 -11.60 17.27
C ALA A 277 16.75 -12.72 18.29
N ARG A 278 17.83 -13.02 19.01
CA ARG A 278 17.82 -13.83 20.22
C ARG A 278 18.65 -13.11 21.28
N ARG A 279 18.00 -12.61 22.32
CA ARG A 279 18.62 -11.73 23.32
C ARG A 279 18.71 -12.40 24.68
N PRO A 280 19.91 -12.47 25.29
CA PRO A 280 20.06 -12.92 26.68
C PRO A 280 19.23 -12.06 27.62
N LEU A 281 18.70 -12.68 28.67
CA LEU A 281 17.99 -11.96 29.72
C LEU A 281 18.98 -11.37 30.74
N HIS A 282 18.59 -10.27 31.35
CA HIS A 282 19.33 -9.56 32.38
C HIS A 282 18.40 -9.22 33.55
N VAL A 283 18.94 -9.22 34.76
CA VAL A 283 18.28 -8.64 35.93
C VAL A 283 18.68 -7.19 36.03
N MET A 284 17.70 -6.30 35.88
CA MET A 284 17.84 -4.87 36.05
C MET A 284 17.39 -4.46 37.45
N ALA A 285 18.21 -3.69 38.15
CA ALA A 285 17.95 -3.23 39.51
C ALA A 285 18.47 -1.80 39.73
N PRO A 286 18.07 -1.13 40.82
CA PRO A 286 18.63 0.17 41.20
C PRO A 286 20.14 0.04 41.44
N ALA A 287 20.93 0.99 40.94
CA ALA A 287 22.40 0.95 41.03
C ALA A 287 22.89 0.88 42.50
N ALA A 288 22.17 1.51 43.42
CA ALA A 288 22.46 1.48 44.86
C ALA A 288 22.17 0.13 45.53
N ALA A 289 21.45 -0.79 44.88
CA ALA A 289 21.13 -2.12 45.42
C ALA A 289 22.23 -3.17 45.18
N TYR A 290 23.23 -2.85 44.37
CA TYR A 290 24.34 -3.72 44.02
C TYR A 290 25.41 -3.73 45.12
N ARG A 291 25.99 -4.90 45.34
CA ARG A 291 27.15 -5.16 46.21
C ARG A 291 28.26 -5.79 45.38
N ASP A 292 29.50 -5.64 45.84
CA ASP A 292 30.65 -6.24 45.15
C ASP A 292 30.51 -7.77 45.13
N GLY A 293 30.61 -8.34 43.92
CA GLY A 293 30.48 -9.78 43.69
C GLY A 293 29.04 -10.31 43.54
N ASP A 294 28.00 -9.45 43.58
CA ASP A 294 26.62 -9.89 43.36
C ASP A 294 26.45 -10.54 41.97
N ALA A 295 25.71 -11.64 41.95
CA ALA A 295 25.10 -12.23 40.76
C ALA A 295 23.63 -11.77 40.60
N ALA A 296 23.06 -12.06 39.43
CA ALA A 296 21.67 -11.71 39.12
C ALA A 296 20.65 -12.34 40.11
N ALA A 297 20.93 -13.56 40.59
CA ALA A 297 20.08 -14.26 41.56
C ALA A 297 20.02 -13.54 42.93
N ASP A 298 21.15 -13.00 43.40
CA ASP A 298 21.22 -12.28 44.68
C ASP A 298 20.28 -11.07 44.73
N LEU A 299 20.09 -10.40 43.59
CA LEU A 299 19.17 -9.28 43.46
C LEU A 299 17.71 -9.73 43.52
N ILE A 300 17.37 -10.84 42.85
CA ILE A 300 16.02 -11.41 42.82
C ILE A 300 15.58 -11.88 44.22
N GLU A 301 16.50 -12.46 45.00
CA GLU A 301 16.20 -12.89 46.38
C GLU A 301 16.00 -11.71 47.33
N ARG A 302 16.77 -10.64 47.13
CA ARG A 302 16.85 -9.50 48.04
C ARG A 302 15.77 -8.44 47.79
N LEU A 303 15.32 -8.28 46.54
CA LEU A 303 14.38 -7.26 46.13
C LEU A 303 13.04 -7.87 45.69
N PRO A 304 11.92 -7.11 45.76
CA PRO A 304 10.71 -7.49 45.05
C PRO A 304 11.00 -7.62 43.54
N LEU A 305 10.44 -8.64 42.90
CA LEU A 305 10.56 -8.86 41.47
C LEU A 305 9.31 -8.34 40.76
N ALA A 306 9.47 -7.30 39.94
CA ALA A 306 8.43 -6.87 39.03
C ALA A 306 8.40 -7.77 37.78
N LEU A 307 7.21 -8.19 37.40
CA LEU A 307 6.94 -9.12 36.32
C LEU A 307 5.94 -8.49 35.33
N PRO A 308 6.14 -8.68 34.01
CA PRO A 308 5.10 -8.42 33.03
C PRO A 308 3.87 -9.30 33.28
N MET A 309 2.72 -8.88 32.74
CA MET A 309 1.50 -9.69 32.78
C MET A 309 1.67 -11.03 32.07
N THR A 310 0.89 -12.02 32.52
CA THR A 310 0.75 -13.32 31.90
C THR A 310 0.35 -13.20 30.44
N GLY A 311 0.88 -14.11 29.61
CA GLY A 311 0.61 -14.13 28.17
C GLY A 311 1.58 -13.30 27.32
N THR A 312 2.50 -12.54 27.92
CA THR A 312 3.63 -11.93 27.19
C THR A 312 4.78 -12.91 26.98
N GLY A 313 5.56 -12.74 25.91
CA GLY A 313 6.73 -13.58 25.64
C GLY A 313 7.78 -13.48 26.73
N LEU A 314 8.08 -12.26 27.19
CA LEU A 314 8.97 -12.03 28.33
C LEU A 314 8.51 -12.73 29.61
N ARG A 315 7.21 -12.66 29.96
CA ARG A 315 6.69 -13.37 31.14
C ARG A 315 6.88 -14.87 31.02
N ARG A 316 6.60 -15.46 29.85
CA ARG A 316 6.79 -16.90 29.62
C ARG A 316 8.27 -17.31 29.76
N ALA A 317 9.20 -16.51 29.25
CA ALA A 317 10.62 -16.77 29.38
C ALA A 317 11.07 -16.71 30.86
N ILE A 318 10.53 -15.77 31.64
CA ILE A 318 10.78 -15.67 33.08
C ILE A 318 10.19 -16.88 33.81
N ASP A 319 8.94 -17.27 33.51
CA ASP A 319 8.28 -18.42 34.14
C ASP A 319 9.07 -19.72 33.87
N GLN A 320 9.64 -19.89 32.67
CA GLN A 320 10.52 -21.01 32.35
C GLN A 320 11.81 -21.01 33.21
N LEU A 321 12.42 -19.85 33.41
CA LEU A 321 13.60 -19.74 34.29
C LEU A 321 13.26 -20.06 35.75
N LEU A 322 12.14 -19.56 36.25
CA LEU A 322 11.64 -19.87 37.60
C LEU A 322 11.37 -21.37 37.76
N GLY A 323 10.77 -22.01 36.76
CA GLY A 323 10.57 -23.46 36.72
C GLY A 323 11.87 -24.27 36.66
N ALA A 324 12.92 -23.72 36.06
CA ALA A 324 14.25 -24.34 35.93
C ALA A 324 15.15 -24.15 37.16
N GLY A 325 14.65 -23.56 38.26
CA GLY A 325 15.40 -23.43 39.52
C GLY A 325 15.99 -22.04 39.79
N LEU A 326 15.61 -21.02 39.00
CA LEU A 326 15.84 -19.63 39.42
C LEU A 326 15.10 -19.39 40.74
N HIS A 327 15.82 -18.91 41.76
CA HIS A 327 15.30 -18.86 43.12
C HIS A 327 14.07 -17.94 43.21
N ALA A 328 13.06 -18.38 43.97
CA ALA A 328 11.79 -17.67 44.05
C ALA A 328 11.98 -16.30 44.74
N PRO A 329 11.48 -15.20 44.14
CA PRO A 329 11.61 -13.87 44.73
C PRO A 329 10.82 -13.79 46.04
N ARG A 330 11.28 -12.95 46.98
CA ARG A 330 10.58 -12.70 48.26
C ARG A 330 9.15 -12.18 48.07
N ARG A 331 8.94 -11.36 47.04
CA ARG A 331 7.64 -10.77 46.66
C ARG A 331 7.61 -10.52 45.15
N THR A 332 6.46 -10.69 44.53
CA THR A 332 6.23 -10.36 43.13
C THR A 332 5.33 -9.13 43.00
N ILE A 333 5.57 -8.33 41.95
CA ILE A 333 4.72 -7.22 41.53
C ILE A 333 4.34 -7.50 40.08
N GLU A 334 3.06 -7.56 39.74
CA GLU A 334 2.64 -7.71 38.35
C GLU A 334 2.30 -6.34 37.74
N CYS A 335 2.84 -6.06 36.55
CA CYS A 335 2.60 -4.79 35.86
C CYS A 335 2.47 -5.03 34.34
N GLY A 336 1.31 -4.68 33.77
CA GLY A 336 1.07 -4.79 32.33
C GLY A 336 1.68 -3.69 31.48
N SER A 337 2.25 -2.66 32.11
CA SER A 337 2.88 -1.53 31.45
C SER A 337 4.39 -1.57 31.67
N ILE A 338 5.15 -1.96 30.63
CA ILE A 338 6.61 -1.99 30.71
C ILE A 338 7.19 -0.62 31.11
N PRO A 339 6.72 0.54 30.59
CA PRO A 339 7.21 1.84 31.06
C PRO A 339 7.02 2.09 32.56
N VAL A 340 5.90 1.64 33.14
CA VAL A 340 5.65 1.74 34.59
C VAL A 340 6.58 0.81 35.35
N LEU A 341 6.74 -0.44 34.89
CA LEU A 341 7.66 -1.41 35.46
C LEU A 341 9.12 -0.87 35.47
N MET A 342 9.60 -0.31 34.36
CA MET A 342 10.93 0.29 34.27
C MET A 342 11.07 1.47 35.24
N ARG A 343 10.02 2.30 35.39
CA ARG A 343 10.01 3.41 36.35
C ARG A 343 10.08 2.93 37.80
N LEU A 344 9.41 1.83 38.17
CA LEU A 344 9.47 1.26 39.52
C LEU A 344 10.91 0.84 39.89
N VAL A 345 11.63 0.27 38.92
CA VAL A 345 13.05 -0.09 39.09
C VAL A 345 13.91 1.15 39.24
N ILE A 346 13.75 2.16 38.37
CA ILE A 346 14.47 3.44 38.46
C ILE A 346 14.25 4.13 39.81
N ASN A 347 13.04 4.04 40.36
CA ASN A 347 12.68 4.65 41.64
C ASN A 347 13.17 3.86 42.87
N GLY A 348 13.84 2.71 42.69
CA GLY A 348 14.36 1.95 43.82
C GLY A 348 13.40 0.92 44.42
N THR A 349 12.23 0.67 43.82
CA THR A 349 11.17 -0.13 44.44
C THR A 349 11.37 -1.65 44.30
N CYS A 350 11.95 -2.08 43.18
CA CYS A 350 12.04 -3.50 42.81
C CYS A 350 13.19 -3.74 41.83
N CYS A 351 13.48 -5.00 41.55
CA CYS A 351 14.21 -5.41 40.34
C CYS A 351 13.24 -5.97 39.29
N THR A 352 13.72 -6.15 38.06
CA THR A 352 12.97 -6.81 36.98
C THR A 352 13.91 -7.65 36.12
N ILE A 353 13.34 -8.54 35.31
CA ILE A 353 14.06 -9.24 34.24
C ILE A 353 13.67 -8.61 32.90
N ILE A 354 14.66 -8.29 32.07
CA ILE A 354 14.49 -7.69 30.74
C ILE A 354 15.45 -8.33 29.73
N PRO A 355 15.15 -8.30 28.43
CA PRO A 355 16.12 -8.71 27.43
C PRO A 355 17.21 -7.64 27.27
N GLU A 356 18.41 -8.08 26.91
CA GLU A 356 19.49 -7.21 26.45
C GLU A 356 18.98 -6.24 25.36
N GLY A 357 19.44 -4.98 25.41
CA GLY A 357 18.97 -3.92 24.52
C GLY A 357 17.66 -3.25 24.96
N SER A 358 17.11 -3.58 26.13
CA SER A 358 15.98 -2.85 26.74
C SER A 358 16.41 -1.84 27.80
N LEU A 359 17.71 -1.75 28.09
CA LEU A 359 18.23 -0.85 29.12
C LEU A 359 18.17 0.60 28.64
N PRO A 360 17.73 1.55 29.49
CA PRO A 360 17.98 2.96 29.24
C PRO A 360 19.48 3.19 29.45
N HIS A 361 20.27 3.04 28.38
CA HIS A 361 21.74 3.08 28.41
C HIS A 361 22.32 4.36 29.03
N THR A 362 21.51 5.38 29.23
CA THR A 362 21.87 6.70 29.74
C THR A 362 21.43 6.97 31.19
N ASP A 363 20.67 6.10 31.86
CA ASP A 363 20.22 6.36 33.23
C ASP A 363 21.17 5.75 34.28
N PRO A 364 21.99 6.55 34.98
CA PRO A 364 23.00 6.06 35.92
C PRO A 364 22.39 5.45 37.19
N ARG A 365 21.08 5.59 37.42
CA ARG A 365 20.39 5.09 38.63
C ARG A 365 20.12 3.60 38.58
N VAL A 366 20.34 2.95 37.44
CA VAL A 366 20.02 1.54 37.22
C VAL A 366 21.22 0.83 36.61
N ARG A 367 21.37 -0.46 36.93
CA ARG A 367 22.36 -1.34 36.33
C ARG A 367 21.68 -2.65 35.95
N ALA A 368 22.40 -3.51 35.23
CA ALA A 368 21.93 -4.84 34.89
C ALA A 368 23.05 -5.88 35.04
N LEU A 369 22.68 -7.10 35.42
CA LEU A 369 23.57 -8.26 35.40
C LEU A 369 23.00 -9.34 34.46
N PRO A 370 23.87 -10.06 33.74
CA PRO A 370 23.42 -11.13 32.86
C PRO A 370 22.76 -12.24 33.69
N LEU A 371 21.64 -12.75 33.17
CA LEU A 371 20.91 -13.88 33.75
C LEU A 371 21.05 -15.08 32.80
N PRO A 372 21.95 -16.03 33.10
CA PRO A 372 22.20 -17.18 32.21
C PRO A 372 21.00 -18.13 32.18
N GLY A 373 20.87 -18.90 31.09
CA GLY A 373 19.92 -20.02 30.98
C GLY A 373 18.67 -19.75 30.16
N ALA A 374 18.37 -18.50 29.79
CA ALA A 374 17.30 -18.21 28.83
C ALA A 374 17.54 -16.91 28.06
N GLY A 375 16.89 -16.81 26.89
CA GLY A 375 16.88 -15.62 26.06
C GLY A 375 15.50 -15.39 25.46
N LEU A 376 15.22 -14.14 25.12
CA LEU A 376 14.01 -13.77 24.41
C LEU A 376 14.24 -13.91 22.90
N ILE A 377 13.46 -14.76 22.25
CA ILE A 377 13.45 -14.92 20.80
C ILE A 377 12.46 -13.91 20.23
N THR A 378 12.92 -13.06 19.33
CA THR A 378 12.07 -12.15 18.57
C THR A 378 12.02 -12.63 17.13
N SER A 379 10.81 -12.76 16.59
CA SER A 379 10.57 -13.20 15.22
C SER A 379 9.65 -12.25 14.48
N LEU A 380 9.93 -12.05 13.19
CA LEU A 380 8.97 -11.52 12.24
C LEU A 380 8.11 -12.68 11.73
N ILE A 381 6.79 -12.54 11.78
CA ILE A 381 5.82 -13.55 11.33
C ILE A 381 4.83 -12.97 10.33
N TRP A 382 4.34 -13.82 9.43
CA TRP A 382 3.29 -13.48 8.46
C TRP A 382 2.55 -14.75 8.01
N THR A 383 1.42 -14.60 7.32
CA THR A 383 0.66 -15.76 6.83
C THR A 383 1.26 -16.31 5.52
N PRO A 384 1.18 -17.63 5.25
CA PRO A 384 1.67 -18.21 3.99
C PRO A 384 1.10 -17.54 2.74
N ALA A 385 -0.16 -17.08 2.78
CA ALA A 385 -0.80 -16.34 1.70
C ALA A 385 -0.08 -15.03 1.34
N LYS A 386 0.65 -14.43 2.30
CA LYS A 386 1.42 -13.20 2.13
C LYS A 386 2.90 -13.46 1.85
N GLN A 387 3.36 -14.71 1.75
CA GLN A 387 4.77 -15.07 1.52
C GLN A 387 5.36 -14.40 0.27
N ALA A 388 4.59 -14.38 -0.82
CA ALA A 388 4.98 -13.78 -2.08
C ALA A 388 4.58 -12.28 -2.18
N SER A 389 4.01 -11.71 -1.12
CA SER A 389 3.60 -10.31 -1.13
C SER A 389 4.80 -9.39 -1.04
N ALA A 390 4.76 -8.31 -1.81
CA ALA A 390 5.86 -7.35 -1.83
C ALA A 390 6.00 -6.61 -0.49
N GLN A 391 4.92 -6.45 0.28
CA GLN A 391 4.98 -5.86 1.64
C GLN A 391 5.85 -6.72 2.56
N VAL A 392 5.60 -8.03 2.60
CA VAL A 392 6.37 -8.96 3.44
C VAL A 392 7.83 -9.02 2.97
N GLN A 393 8.08 -9.04 1.65
CA GLN A 393 9.45 -9.03 1.13
C GLN A 393 10.20 -7.78 1.59
N LEU A 394 9.60 -6.59 1.46
CA LEU A 394 10.23 -5.36 1.91
C LEU A 394 10.45 -5.32 3.42
N ILE A 395 9.47 -5.73 4.24
CA ILE A 395 9.64 -5.76 5.70
C ILE A 395 10.78 -6.70 6.07
N ARG A 396 10.87 -7.86 5.40
CA ARG A 396 11.97 -8.81 5.60
C ARG A 396 13.32 -8.18 5.23
N GLU A 397 13.42 -7.54 4.07
CA GLU A 397 14.63 -6.82 3.66
C GLU A 397 15.03 -5.76 4.68
N LEU A 398 14.10 -4.88 5.08
CA LEU A 398 14.37 -3.81 6.06
C LEU A 398 14.83 -4.35 7.41
N VAL A 399 14.31 -5.50 7.84
CA VAL A 399 14.72 -6.15 9.10
C VAL A 399 16.04 -6.91 8.95
N GLN A 400 16.34 -7.47 7.78
CA GLN A 400 17.57 -8.23 7.51
C GLN A 400 18.78 -7.34 7.20
N GLU A 401 18.60 -6.23 6.48
CA GLU A 401 19.67 -5.29 6.13
C GLU A 401 20.27 -4.60 7.36
N ARG A 402 19.52 -4.54 8.46
CA ARG A 402 19.91 -3.82 9.67
C ARG A 402 19.66 -4.71 10.89
N PRO A 403 20.67 -5.43 11.40
CA PRO A 403 20.48 -6.34 12.51
C PRO A 403 19.91 -5.59 13.72
N PHE A 404 19.06 -6.29 14.47
CA PHE A 404 18.56 -5.90 15.78
C PHE A 404 19.78 -5.61 16.68
N ALA A 405 20.22 -4.36 16.76
CA ALA A 405 21.46 -3.95 17.44
C ALA A 405 21.24 -3.72 18.92
#